data_AF-A0A4Y8PW77-F1
#
_entry.id   AF-A0A4Y8PW77-F1
#
_cell.length_a   1.000
_cell.length_b   1.000
_cell.length_c   1.000
_cell.angle_alpha   90.00
_cell.angle_beta   90.00
_cell.angle_gamma   90.00
#
_symmetry.space_group_name_H-M   'P 1'
#
loop_
_entity.id
_entity.type
_entity.pdbx_description
1 polymer ?
#
loop_
_entity_poly.entity_id
_entity_poly.type
_entity_poly.pdbx_seq_one_letter_code
_entity_poly.pdbx_strand_id
1 'polypeptide(L)'
;MIPTIIRYRGGVFMIKEQDEKVLTDTVVLLEHESKLDSVSVVVKIMVERTLALLHKSTNFLDDLPFILPSIDVFQSFHRLDREIRRSIRSREYHRAHELLVDYIDLLPRFVPDSNLEQIRKLILANLLASSEQPSNILVEEKVEVYTSSEAAEILGVTDQTIRRYCEKGKYPEAYQTEGGHWRIPQRYFKITPEQAKKRKAFEQQLNEFNASTGEAAESEWI
;
A
#
# COMPACT_ATOMS: atom_id res chain seq x y z
N MET A 1 -11.43 13.11 -5.41
CA MET A 1 -10.00 12.89 -5.13
C MET A 1 -9.91 11.64 -4.27
N ILE A 2 -9.51 10.51 -4.84
CA ILE A 2 -9.54 9.20 -4.17
C ILE A 2 -8.19 9.01 -3.44
N PRO A 3 -8.18 8.70 -2.13
CA PRO A 3 -6.93 8.54 -1.39
C PRO A 3 -6.25 7.21 -1.73
N THR A 4 -4.95 7.27 -2.01
CA THR A 4 -4.10 6.08 -2.17
C THR A 4 -3.83 5.47 -0.80
N ILE A 5 -4.31 4.24 -0.59
CA ILE A 5 -4.11 3.48 0.65
C ILE A 5 -2.87 2.60 0.47
N ILE A 6 -1.81 2.85 1.23
CA ILE A 6 -0.63 1.98 1.32
C ILE A 6 -0.66 1.30 2.69
N ARG A 7 -0.72 -0.04 2.72
CA ARG A 7 -0.69 -0.84 3.97
C ARG A 7 0.72 -1.34 4.25
N TYR A 8 1.25 -1.02 5.43
CA TYR A 8 2.41 -1.68 6.01
C TYR A 8 2.09 -2.19 7.42
N ARG A 9 2.79 -3.26 7.85
CA ARG A 9 2.72 -3.80 9.22
C ARG A 9 3.14 -2.69 10.19
N GLY A 10 2.17 -2.12 10.90
CA GLY A 10 2.41 -1.08 11.91
C GLY A 10 1.40 0.07 11.96
N GLY A 11 0.48 0.18 11.00
CA GLY A 11 -0.59 1.18 11.06
C GLY A 11 -0.95 1.76 9.70
N VAL A 12 -2.23 2.11 9.53
CA VAL A 12 -2.74 2.80 8.35
C VAL A 12 -2.45 4.30 8.53
N PHE A 13 -1.37 4.81 7.93
CA PHE A 13 -1.15 6.26 7.85
C PHE A 13 -1.91 6.82 6.64
N MET A 14 -3.12 7.29 6.91
CA MET A 14 -3.92 8.05 5.96
C MET A 14 -3.42 9.49 5.97
N ILE A 15 -2.42 9.81 5.14
CA ILE A 15 -1.78 11.14 5.16
C ILE A 15 -2.70 12.16 4.50
N LYS A 16 -3.28 13.05 5.30
CA LYS A 16 -3.96 14.25 4.79
C LYS A 16 -2.89 15.31 4.50
N GLU A 17 -3.11 16.16 3.49
CA GLU A 17 -2.24 17.32 3.19
C GLU A 17 -2.04 18.22 4.43
N GLN A 18 -3.00 18.17 5.35
CA GLN A 18 -2.95 18.83 6.64
C GLN A 18 -1.86 18.28 7.58
N ASP A 19 -1.55 16.97 7.52
CA ASP A 19 -0.50 16.36 8.35
C ASP A 19 0.91 16.79 7.91
N GLU A 20 1.08 17.07 6.62
CA GLU A 20 2.34 17.57 6.05
C GLU A 20 2.61 19.00 6.52
N LYS A 21 1.60 19.87 6.45
CA LYS A 21 1.69 21.23 6.97
C LYS A 21 2.00 21.24 8.47
N VAL A 22 1.35 20.37 9.24
CA VAL A 22 1.59 20.24 10.69
C VAL A 22 3.05 19.86 10.98
N LEU A 23 3.65 18.92 10.25
CA LEU A 23 5.04 18.54 10.47
C LEU A 23 6.02 19.69 10.17
N THR A 24 5.82 20.40 9.07
CA THR A 24 6.65 21.56 8.71
C THR A 24 6.51 22.69 9.73
N ASP A 25 5.28 23.05 10.09
CA ASP A 25 5.01 24.08 11.10
C ASP A 25 5.62 23.68 12.46
N THR A 26 5.63 22.38 12.79
CA THR A 26 6.27 21.84 13.99
C THR A 26 7.79 21.99 13.95
N VAL A 27 8.46 21.75 12.82
CA VAL A 27 9.92 21.95 12.72
C VAL A 27 10.29 23.41 12.94
N VAL A 28 9.58 24.34 12.31
CA VAL A 28 9.82 25.79 12.47
C VAL A 28 9.60 26.24 13.91
N LEU A 29 8.53 25.76 14.55
CA LEU A 29 8.24 26.07 15.96
C LEU A 29 9.32 25.53 16.89
N LEU A 30 9.72 24.28 16.72
CA LEU A 30 10.71 23.62 17.57
C LEU A 30 12.13 24.18 17.41
N GLU A 31 12.48 24.64 16.20
CA GLU A 31 13.71 25.39 15.98
C GLU A 31 13.69 26.71 16.76
N HIS A 32 12.61 27.48 16.67
CA HIS A 32 12.44 28.74 17.41
C HIS A 32 12.50 28.53 18.93
N GLU A 33 11.99 27.40 19.43
CA GLU A 33 12.07 27.01 20.83
C GLU A 33 13.41 26.37 21.24
N SER A 34 14.39 26.26 20.32
CA SER A 34 15.70 25.61 20.54
C SER A 34 15.61 24.15 21.01
N LYS A 35 14.52 23.45 20.70
CA LYS A 35 14.30 22.02 21.04
C LYS A 35 14.86 21.11 19.95
N LEU A 36 16.17 21.16 19.75
CA LEU A 36 16.86 20.48 18.65
C LEU A 36 16.63 18.96 18.62
N ASP A 37 16.55 18.31 19.78
CA ASP A 37 16.26 16.86 19.89
C ASP A 37 14.84 16.50 19.41
N SER A 38 13.89 17.43 19.51
CA SER A 38 12.54 17.22 18.99
C SER A 38 12.48 17.46 17.48
N VAL A 39 13.28 18.38 16.96
CA VAL A 39 13.39 18.63 15.52
C VAL A 39 13.94 17.41 14.78
N SER A 40 14.99 16.79 15.32
CA SER A 40 15.61 15.61 14.69
C SER A 40 14.63 14.45 14.53
N VAL A 41 13.80 14.20 15.55
CA VAL A 41 12.73 13.19 15.51
C VAL A 41 11.74 13.50 14.39
N VAL A 42 11.30 14.76 14.27
CA VAL A 42 10.34 15.16 13.23
C VAL A 42 10.94 14.99 11.83
N VAL A 43 12.19 15.41 11.62
CA VAL A 43 12.90 15.22 10.34
C VAL A 43 13.03 13.73 10.01
N LYS A 44 13.45 12.90 10.98
CA LYS A 44 13.54 11.45 10.79
C LYS A 44 12.20 10.84 10.37
N ILE A 45 11.10 11.23 11.04
CA ILE A 45 9.74 10.80 10.67
C ILE A 45 9.39 11.21 9.23
N MET A 46 9.79 12.41 8.78
CA MET A 46 9.57 12.84 7.40
C MET A 46 10.31 11.93 6.40
N VAL A 47 11.58 11.62 6.69
CA VAL A 47 12.42 10.71 5.88
C VAL A 47 11.81 9.32 5.80
N GLU A 48 11.49 8.72 6.95
CA GLU A 48 10.85 7.41 7.03
C GLU A 48 9.58 7.34 6.19
N ARG A 49 8.71 8.35 6.32
CA ARG A 49 7.45 8.40 5.59
C ARG A 49 7.67 8.46 4.08
N THR A 50 8.61 9.26 3.60
CA THR A 50 8.86 9.39 2.16
C THR A 50 9.48 8.13 1.57
N LEU A 51 10.43 7.52 2.27
CA LEU A 51 11.01 6.25 1.84
C LEU A 51 9.98 5.11 1.86
N ALA A 52 9.12 5.06 2.88
CA ALA A 52 8.04 4.08 2.96
C ALA A 52 7.02 4.21 1.81
N LEU A 53 6.71 5.45 1.37
CA LEU A 53 5.86 5.68 0.19
C LEU A 53 6.48 5.17 -1.12
N LEU A 54 7.81 5.09 -1.17
CA LEU A 54 8.57 4.53 -2.30
C LEU A 54 8.90 3.04 -2.12
N HIS A 55 8.29 2.39 -1.12
CA HIS A 55 8.52 0.99 -0.78
C HIS A 55 10.00 0.69 -0.48
N LYS A 56 10.72 1.63 0.12
CA LYS A 56 12.12 1.48 0.54
C LYS A 56 12.22 1.15 2.02
N SER A 57 13.25 0.39 2.40
CA SER A 57 13.55 0.12 3.80
C SER A 57 13.99 1.41 4.51
N THR A 58 13.58 1.52 5.77
CA THR A 58 13.89 2.64 6.66
C THR A 58 14.70 2.22 7.88
N ASN A 59 14.98 0.92 8.05
CA ASN A 59 15.59 0.38 9.27
C ASN A 59 16.96 1.01 9.58
N PHE A 60 17.71 1.41 8.55
CA PHE A 60 19.00 2.06 8.73
C PHE A 60 18.91 3.46 9.36
N LEU A 61 17.74 4.08 9.38
CA LEU A 61 17.53 5.40 9.99
C LEU A 61 17.54 5.32 11.53
N ASP A 62 17.38 4.15 12.12
CA ASP A 62 17.47 3.94 13.57
C ASP A 62 18.89 4.14 14.10
N ASP A 63 19.89 3.84 13.27
CA ASP A 63 21.30 3.95 13.63
C ASP A 63 21.90 5.33 13.31
N LEU A 64 21.14 6.22 12.66
CA LEU A 64 21.62 7.52 12.22
C LEU A 64 21.21 8.64 13.20
N PRO A 65 22.17 9.36 13.78
CA PRO A 65 21.88 10.53 14.61
C PRO A 65 21.51 11.72 13.73
N PHE A 66 20.22 11.92 13.46
CA PHE A 66 19.75 13.08 12.70
C PHE A 66 19.88 14.37 13.53
N ILE A 67 20.31 15.46 12.88
CA ILE A 67 20.31 16.83 13.39
C ILE A 67 19.79 17.77 12.31
N LEU A 68 19.33 18.96 12.69
CA LEU A 68 19.01 20.02 11.74
C LEU A 68 20.30 20.81 11.42
N PRO A 69 20.83 20.76 10.19
CA PRO A 69 22.07 21.46 9.86
C PRO A 69 21.87 22.96 9.65
N SER A 70 20.87 23.35 8.88
CA SER A 70 20.46 24.75 8.69
C SER A 70 19.04 24.82 8.14
N ILE A 71 18.40 25.99 8.28
CA ILE A 71 17.07 26.25 7.73
C ILE A 71 17.05 26.11 6.20
N ASP A 72 18.10 26.55 5.50
CA ASP A 72 18.17 26.49 4.03
C ASP A 72 18.28 25.05 3.51
N VAL A 73 19.05 24.22 4.23
CA VAL A 73 19.16 22.79 3.93
C VAL A 73 17.82 22.10 4.20
N PHE A 74 17.14 22.46 5.28
CA PHE A 74 15.81 21.95 5.59
C PHE A 74 14.74 22.37 4.57
N GLN A 75 14.77 23.61 4.09
CA GLN A 75 13.85 24.05 3.03
C GLN A 75 14.07 23.29 1.72
N SER A 76 15.33 23.05 1.36
CA SER A 76 15.67 22.24 0.19
C SER A 76 15.18 20.80 0.34
N PHE A 77 15.37 20.23 1.53
CA PHE A 77 14.88 18.91 1.91
C PHE A 77 13.36 18.82 1.82
N HIS A 78 12.66 19.77 2.44
CA HIS A 78 11.20 19.79 2.44
C HIS A 78 10.64 19.95 1.02
N ARG A 79 11.27 20.79 0.18
CA ARG A 79 10.87 20.93 -1.22
C ARG A 79 10.93 19.58 -1.95
N LEU A 80 12.03 18.84 -1.81
CA LEU A 80 12.18 17.51 -2.42
C LEU A 80 11.18 16.51 -1.84
N ASP A 81 11.01 16.47 -0.51
CA ASP A 81 10.03 15.61 0.17
C ASP A 81 8.62 15.79 -0.43
N ARG A 82 8.19 17.04 -0.59
CA ARG A 82 6.90 17.40 -1.16
C ARG A 82 6.78 17.03 -2.64
N GLU A 83 7.82 17.28 -3.43
CA GLU A 83 7.82 16.94 -4.86
C GLU A 83 7.75 15.43 -5.10
N ILE A 84 8.47 14.63 -4.29
CA ILE A 84 8.40 13.17 -4.32
C ILE A 84 6.98 12.71 -4.00
N ARG A 85 6.40 13.18 -2.89
CA ARG A 85 5.02 12.81 -2.50
C ARG A 85 4.00 13.21 -3.57
N ARG A 86 4.12 14.41 -4.15
CA ARG A 86 3.25 14.86 -5.25
C ARG A 86 3.38 13.97 -6.48
N SER A 87 4.60 13.58 -6.85
CA SER A 87 4.85 12.67 -7.97
C SER A 87 4.22 11.30 -7.72
N ILE A 88 4.34 10.75 -6.50
CA ILE A 88 3.69 9.49 -6.11
C ILE A 88 2.15 9.59 -6.17
N ARG A 89 1.56 10.66 -5.62
CA ARG A 89 0.10 10.89 -5.68
C ARG A 89 -0.41 11.00 -7.12
N SER A 90 0.40 11.57 -8.00
CA SER A 90 0.11 11.75 -9.43
C SER A 90 0.45 10.52 -10.27
N ARG A 91 0.92 9.42 -9.64
CA ARG A 91 1.37 8.17 -10.29
C ARG A 91 2.59 8.33 -11.22
N GLU A 92 3.36 9.40 -11.05
CA GLU A 92 4.60 9.67 -11.79
C GLU A 92 5.80 9.01 -11.08
N TYR A 93 5.78 7.68 -10.97
CA TYR A 93 6.77 6.94 -10.17
C TYR A 93 8.20 7.11 -10.67
N HIS A 94 8.42 7.21 -11.99
CA HIS A 94 9.76 7.46 -12.53
C HIS A 94 10.31 8.79 -12.01
N ARG A 95 9.50 9.86 -12.06
CA ARG A 95 9.90 11.17 -11.55
C ARG A 95 10.16 11.13 -10.04
N ALA A 96 9.35 10.41 -9.29
CA ALA A 96 9.56 10.22 -7.85
C ALA A 96 10.90 9.54 -7.53
N HIS A 97 11.30 8.54 -8.33
CA HIS A 97 12.60 7.86 -8.17
C HIS A 97 13.78 8.72 -8.62
N GLU A 98 13.61 9.56 -9.63
CA GLU A 98 14.63 10.53 -10.03
C GLU A 98 14.89 11.53 -8.89
N LEU A 99 13.83 12.11 -8.33
CA LEU A 99 13.91 13.02 -7.18
C LEU A 99 14.47 12.35 -5.91
N LEU A 100 14.30 11.04 -5.76
CA LEU A 100 14.90 10.28 -4.66
C LEU A 100 16.43 10.36 -4.69
N VAL A 101 17.06 10.46 -5.87
CA VAL A 101 18.53 10.58 -5.97
C VAL A 101 19.00 11.87 -5.30
N ASP A 102 18.39 13.00 -5.65
CA ASP A 102 18.67 14.31 -5.03
C ASP A 102 18.40 14.28 -3.53
N TYR A 103 17.34 13.58 -3.13
CA TYR A 103 16.96 13.40 -1.74
C TYR A 103 18.04 12.64 -0.95
N ILE A 104 18.56 11.53 -1.49
CA ILE A 104 19.65 10.75 -0.90
C ILE A 104 20.93 11.56 -0.81
N ASP A 105 21.23 12.41 -1.79
CA ASP A 105 22.42 13.26 -1.76
C ASP A 105 22.34 14.36 -0.69
N LEU A 106 21.12 14.71 -0.26
CA LEU A 106 20.89 15.70 0.78
C LEU A 106 20.89 15.12 2.20
N LEU A 107 20.39 13.90 2.39
CA LEU A 107 20.27 13.24 3.69
C LEU A 107 21.57 13.21 4.54
N PRO A 108 22.76 12.94 3.98
CA PRO A 108 24.01 12.93 4.75
C PRO A 108 24.28 14.24 5.50
N ARG A 109 23.74 15.37 5.04
CA ARG A 109 23.92 16.67 5.71
C ARG A 109 23.21 16.76 7.05
N PHE A 110 22.24 15.88 7.30
CA PHE A 110 21.53 15.80 8.58
C PHE A 110 22.25 14.91 9.59
N VAL A 111 23.41 14.32 9.27
CA VAL A 111 24.15 13.47 10.21
C VAL A 111 25.44 14.19 10.63
N PRO A 112 25.63 14.53 11.92
CA PRO A 112 26.80 15.27 12.39
C PRO A 112 28.08 14.44 12.31
N ASP A 113 29.21 15.13 12.18
CA ASP A 113 30.57 14.60 12.32
C ASP A 113 30.88 13.33 11.52
N SER A 114 30.10 13.10 10.46
CA SER A 114 30.14 11.90 9.65
C SER A 114 30.69 12.20 8.28
N ASN A 115 31.45 11.26 7.72
CA ASN A 115 31.88 11.35 6.34
C ASN A 115 30.65 11.23 5.43
N LEU A 116 30.28 12.35 4.77
CA LEU A 116 29.10 12.42 3.90
C LEU A 116 29.07 11.31 2.85
N GLU A 117 30.23 10.94 2.31
CA GLU A 117 30.35 9.87 1.33
C GLU A 117 30.06 8.49 1.93
N GLN A 118 30.50 8.25 3.17
CA GLN A 118 30.22 6.99 3.87
C GLN A 118 28.74 6.86 4.22
N ILE A 119 28.11 7.93 4.71
CA ILE A 119 26.67 7.95 5.00
C ILE A 119 25.87 7.76 3.71
N ARG A 120 26.25 8.45 2.62
CA ARG A 120 25.62 8.25 1.31
C ARG A 120 25.73 6.80 0.84
N LYS A 121 26.91 6.19 0.94
CA LYS A 121 27.13 4.77 0.60
C LYS A 121 26.28 3.85 1.45
N LEU A 122 26.17 4.11 2.75
CA LEU A 122 25.32 3.35 3.68
C LEU A 122 23.84 3.43 3.26
N ILE A 123 23.34 4.63 2.98
CA ILE A 123 21.96 4.86 2.54
C ILE A 123 21.72 4.10 1.24
N LEU A 124 22.57 4.30 0.23
CA LEU A 124 22.44 3.61 -1.07
C LEU A 124 22.50 2.08 -0.92
N ALA A 125 23.45 1.57 -0.15
CA ALA A 125 23.58 0.14 0.10
C ALA A 125 22.30 -0.43 0.74
N ASN A 126 21.71 0.24 1.72
CA ASN A 126 20.46 -0.20 2.34
C ASN A 126 19.26 -0.12 1.39
N LEU A 127 19.17 0.94 0.58
CA LEU A 127 18.10 1.09 -0.41
C LEU A 127 18.19 0.06 -1.54
N LEU A 128 19.41 -0.37 -1.91
CA LEU A 128 19.66 -1.40 -2.92
C LEU A 128 19.54 -2.82 -2.35
N ALA A 129 20.07 -3.09 -1.15
CA ALA A 129 19.97 -4.39 -0.49
C ALA A 129 18.52 -4.78 -0.18
N SER A 130 17.66 -3.78 0.04
CA SER A 130 16.22 -3.98 0.20
C SER A 130 15.50 -4.35 -1.12
N SER A 131 16.21 -4.32 -2.26
CA SER A 131 15.72 -4.87 -3.54
C SER A 131 16.02 -6.37 -3.73
N GLU A 132 16.76 -6.99 -2.79
CA GLU A 132 17.04 -8.44 -2.76
C GLU A 132 16.01 -9.26 -1.95
N GLN A 133 15.04 -8.62 -1.30
CA GLN A 133 13.72 -9.26 -1.28
C GLN A 133 13.29 -9.30 -2.74
N PRO A 134 12.91 -10.47 -3.31
CA PRO A 134 12.56 -10.59 -4.72
C PRO A 134 11.61 -9.47 -5.05
N SER A 135 12.19 -8.47 -5.66
CA SER A 135 11.50 -7.26 -5.99
C SER A 135 10.58 -7.75 -7.09
N ASN A 136 9.28 -7.65 -6.81
CA ASN A 136 8.22 -7.60 -7.80
C ASN A 136 8.50 -6.38 -8.71
N ILE A 137 9.62 -6.42 -9.43
CA ILE A 137 9.98 -5.58 -10.55
C ILE A 137 9.08 -6.08 -11.66
N LEU A 138 8.04 -5.29 -11.95
CA LEU A 138 7.34 -5.29 -13.23
C LEU A 138 7.03 -6.67 -13.81
N VAL A 139 6.48 -7.57 -12.98
CA VAL A 139 5.39 -8.36 -13.53
C VAL A 139 4.25 -7.34 -13.54
N GLU A 140 3.58 -7.12 -14.68
CA GLU A 140 2.15 -6.86 -14.61
C GLU A 140 1.65 -7.78 -13.50
N GLU A 141 1.31 -7.26 -12.31
CA GLU A 141 0.72 -8.13 -11.32
C GLU A 141 -0.50 -8.61 -12.08
N LYS A 142 -0.44 -9.87 -12.54
CA LYS A 142 -1.55 -10.54 -13.18
C LYS A 142 -2.44 -10.77 -11.98
N VAL A 143 -3.04 -9.68 -11.50
CA VAL A 143 -3.99 -9.64 -10.41
C VAL A 143 -4.99 -10.61 -10.93
N GLU A 144 -4.96 -11.81 -10.37
CA GLU A 144 -5.84 -12.82 -10.87
C GLU A 144 -7.24 -12.24 -10.62
N VAL A 145 -7.96 -12.09 -11.72
CA VAL A 145 -9.26 -11.44 -11.75
C VAL A 145 -10.23 -12.50 -12.19
N TYR A 146 -11.34 -12.58 -11.47
CA TYR A 146 -12.49 -13.30 -11.93
C TYR A 146 -13.34 -12.41 -12.82
N THR A 147 -13.91 -13.03 -13.83
CA THR A 147 -15.06 -12.49 -14.56
C THR A 147 -16.28 -12.43 -13.63
N SER A 148 -17.28 -11.64 -14.01
CA SER A 148 -18.53 -11.58 -13.26
C SER A 148 -19.25 -12.93 -13.20
N SER A 149 -19.11 -13.78 -14.24
CA SER A 149 -19.64 -15.14 -14.26
C SER A 149 -18.96 -16.07 -13.25
N GLU A 150 -17.63 -16.05 -13.18
CA GLU A 150 -16.88 -16.86 -12.20
C GLU A 150 -17.17 -16.42 -10.76
N ALA A 151 -17.25 -15.11 -10.52
CA ALA A 151 -17.65 -14.56 -9.24
C ALA A 151 -19.09 -14.98 -8.85
N ALA A 152 -19.98 -15.07 -9.83
CA ALA A 152 -21.36 -15.52 -9.64
C ALA A 152 -21.40 -17.00 -9.24
N GLU A 153 -20.60 -17.84 -9.89
CA GLU A 153 -20.43 -19.26 -9.51
C GLU A 153 -19.92 -19.41 -8.07
N ILE A 154 -18.90 -18.64 -7.68
CA ILE A 154 -18.32 -18.69 -6.33
C ILE A 154 -19.35 -18.34 -5.27
N LEU A 155 -20.10 -17.25 -5.48
CA LEU A 155 -21.05 -16.73 -4.50
C LEU A 155 -22.43 -17.39 -4.59
N GLY A 156 -22.68 -18.24 -5.58
CA GLY A 156 -23.98 -18.87 -5.78
C GLY A 156 -25.08 -17.87 -6.15
N VAL A 157 -24.74 -16.80 -6.88
CA VAL A 157 -25.69 -15.77 -7.33
C VAL A 157 -25.70 -15.67 -8.85
N THR A 158 -26.56 -14.81 -9.41
CA THR A 158 -26.57 -14.55 -10.86
C THR A 158 -25.48 -13.56 -11.27
N ASP A 159 -25.00 -13.66 -12.52
CA ASP A 159 -24.04 -12.72 -13.11
C ASP A 159 -24.53 -11.25 -12.99
N GLN A 160 -25.81 -11.01 -13.25
CA GLN A 160 -26.43 -9.68 -13.10
C GLN A 160 -26.32 -9.13 -11.67
N THR A 161 -26.42 -10.00 -10.66
CA THR A 161 -26.26 -9.59 -9.25
C THR A 161 -24.84 -9.14 -8.97
N ILE A 162 -23.85 -9.84 -9.53
CA ILE A 162 -22.43 -9.45 -9.42
C ILE A 162 -22.18 -8.09 -10.08
N ARG A 163 -22.71 -7.86 -11.29
CA ARG A 163 -22.58 -6.55 -11.97
C ARG A 163 -23.13 -5.42 -11.11
N ARG A 164 -24.32 -5.60 -10.54
CA ARG A 164 -24.93 -4.63 -9.60
C ARG A 164 -24.09 -4.41 -8.35
N TYR A 165 -23.38 -5.42 -7.85
CA TYR A 165 -22.45 -5.27 -6.73
C TYR A 165 -21.22 -4.46 -7.12
N CYS A 166 -20.67 -4.66 -8.31
CA CYS A 166 -19.56 -3.87 -8.82
C CYS A 166 -19.95 -2.39 -9.00
N GLU A 167 -21.11 -2.12 -9.61
CA GLU A 167 -21.65 -0.76 -9.79
C GLU A 167 -21.86 -0.03 -8.45
N LYS A 168 -22.24 -0.77 -7.40
CA LYS A 168 -22.40 -0.24 -6.05
C LYS A 168 -21.11 -0.13 -5.24
N GLY A 169 -19.96 -0.48 -5.83
CA GLY A 169 -18.66 -0.41 -5.16
C GLY A 169 -18.45 -1.46 -4.07
N LYS A 170 -19.21 -2.57 -4.06
CA LYS A 170 -18.98 -3.69 -3.13
C LYS A 170 -17.57 -4.27 -3.29
N TYR A 171 -17.02 -4.15 -4.50
CA TYR A 171 -15.64 -4.50 -4.86
C TYR A 171 -14.92 -3.22 -5.33
N PRO A 172 -14.31 -2.45 -4.41
CA PRO A 172 -13.75 -1.13 -4.72
C PRO A 172 -12.68 -1.13 -5.83
N GLU A 173 -12.03 -2.27 -6.06
CA GLU A 173 -10.96 -2.44 -7.04
C GLU A 173 -11.41 -3.23 -8.27
N ALA A 174 -12.71 -3.49 -8.42
CA ALA A 174 -13.26 -4.04 -9.65
C ALA A 174 -13.31 -2.96 -10.74
N TYR A 175 -13.01 -3.36 -11.97
CA TYR A 175 -13.00 -2.46 -13.12
C TYR A 175 -13.70 -3.09 -14.33
N GLN A 176 -14.12 -2.25 -15.28
CA GLN A 176 -14.64 -2.70 -16.57
C GLN A 176 -13.53 -2.61 -17.63
N THR A 177 -13.47 -3.60 -18.50
CA THR A 177 -12.68 -3.51 -19.74
C THR A 177 -13.35 -2.60 -20.76
N GLU A 178 -12.66 -2.23 -21.83
CA GLU A 178 -13.22 -1.42 -22.94
C GLU A 178 -14.49 -2.06 -23.55
N GLY A 179 -14.61 -3.39 -23.50
CA GLY A 179 -15.81 -4.14 -23.93
C GLY A 179 -16.94 -4.20 -22.90
N GLY A 180 -16.86 -3.48 -21.78
CA GLY A 180 -17.89 -3.46 -20.73
C GLY A 180 -17.91 -4.71 -19.85
N HIS A 181 -16.87 -5.56 -19.89
CA HIS A 181 -16.78 -6.75 -19.05
C HIS A 181 -16.14 -6.43 -17.70
N TRP A 182 -16.76 -6.88 -16.62
CA TRP A 182 -16.20 -6.70 -15.28
C TRP A 182 -15.01 -7.64 -15.02
N ARG A 183 -14.02 -7.11 -14.30
CA ARG A 183 -12.87 -7.82 -13.74
C ARG A 183 -12.82 -7.55 -12.24
N ILE A 184 -12.86 -8.62 -11.46
CA ILE A 184 -13.00 -8.56 -10.01
C ILE A 184 -11.80 -9.26 -9.38
N PRO A 185 -10.99 -8.57 -8.57
CA PRO A 185 -9.83 -9.18 -7.93
C PRO A 185 -10.17 -10.42 -7.11
N GLN A 186 -9.43 -11.51 -7.31
CA GLN A 186 -9.67 -12.79 -6.63
C GLN A 186 -9.66 -12.69 -5.10
N ARG A 187 -8.88 -11.77 -4.53
CA ARG A 187 -8.76 -11.59 -3.06
C ARG A 187 -10.08 -11.30 -2.33
N TYR A 188 -11.14 -10.93 -3.04
CA TYR A 188 -12.47 -10.77 -2.46
C TYR A 188 -13.21 -12.11 -2.23
N PHE A 189 -12.66 -13.21 -2.73
CA PHE A 189 -13.26 -14.54 -2.67
C PHE A 189 -12.36 -15.47 -1.84
N LYS A 190 -13.00 -16.33 -1.04
CA LYS A 190 -12.30 -17.27 -0.16
C LYS A 190 -12.07 -18.64 -0.81
N ILE A 191 -12.78 -18.92 -1.91
CA ILE A 191 -12.77 -20.21 -2.60
C ILE A 191 -12.66 -19.98 -4.12
N THR A 192 -12.15 -20.97 -4.83
CA THR A 192 -12.01 -20.93 -6.30
C THR A 192 -13.31 -21.34 -7.00
N PRO A 193 -13.49 -21.01 -8.31
CA PRO A 193 -14.65 -21.47 -9.08
C PRO A 193 -14.77 -22.99 -9.13
N GLU A 194 -13.65 -23.71 -9.16
CA GLU A 194 -13.66 -25.18 -9.11
C GLU A 194 -14.20 -25.73 -7.78
N GLN A 195 -13.80 -25.13 -6.66
CA GLN A 195 -14.33 -25.49 -5.34
C GLN A 195 -15.82 -25.18 -5.24
N ALA A 196 -16.27 -24.07 -5.83
CA ALA A 196 -17.68 -23.72 -5.89
C ALA A 196 -18.49 -24.70 -6.74
N LYS A 197 -17.94 -25.19 -7.87
CA LYS A 197 -18.55 -26.26 -8.68
C LYS A 197 -18.67 -27.56 -7.91
N LYS A 198 -17.62 -27.96 -7.18
CA LYS A 198 -17.66 -29.16 -6.32
C LYS A 198 -18.72 -29.03 -5.23
N ARG A 199 -18.83 -27.87 -4.57
CA ARG A 199 -19.89 -27.59 -3.59
C ARG A 199 -21.27 -27.74 -4.22
N LYS A 200 -21.50 -27.12 -5.38
CA LYS A 200 -22.80 -27.17 -6.08
C LYS A 200 -23.18 -28.59 -6.49
N ALA A 201 -22.22 -29.37 -7.01
CA ALA A 201 -22.45 -30.77 -7.38
C ALA A 201 -22.81 -31.63 -6.15
N PHE A 202 -22.12 -31.40 -5.03
CA PHE A 202 -22.42 -32.08 -3.78
C PHE A 202 -23.80 -31.71 -3.23
N GLU A 203 -24.14 -30.42 -3.22
CA GLU A 203 -25.47 -29.92 -2.82
C GLU A 203 -26.57 -30.52 -3.71
N GLN A 204 -26.33 -30.65 -5.01
CA GLN A 204 -27.28 -31.27 -5.93
C GLN A 204 -27.49 -32.76 -5.63
N GLN A 205 -26.40 -33.51 -5.41
CA GLN A 205 -26.49 -34.92 -5.02
C GLN A 205 -27.24 -35.11 -3.70
N LEU A 206 -26.99 -34.22 -2.72
CA LEU A 206 -27.68 -34.26 -1.43
C LEU A 206 -29.17 -33.97 -1.59
N ASN A 207 -29.54 -32.98 -2.40
CA ASN A 207 -30.94 -32.67 -2.68
C ASN A 207 -31.66 -33.81 -3.42
N GLU A 208 -31.00 -34.45 -4.39
CA GLU A 208 -31.54 -35.60 -5.11
C GLU A 208 -31.69 -36.83 -4.18
N PHE A 209 -30.73 -37.05 -3.29
CA PHE A 209 -30.82 -38.07 -2.24
C PHE A 209 -31.97 -37.79 -1.27
N ASN A 210 -32.10 -36.56 -0.77
CA ASN A 210 -33.19 -36.19 0.14
C ASN A 210 -34.56 -36.31 -0.55
N ALA A 211 -34.67 -35.91 -1.81
CA ALA A 211 -35.89 -36.02 -2.59
C ALA A 211 -36.29 -37.49 -2.88
N SER A 212 -35.31 -38.40 -2.98
CA SER A 212 -35.57 -39.82 -3.25
C SER A 212 -35.79 -40.66 -1.98
N THR A 213 -35.20 -40.26 -0.86
CA THR A 213 -35.24 -41.03 0.40
C THR A 213 -36.30 -40.51 1.38
N GLY A 214 -36.92 -39.37 1.08
CA GLY A 214 -37.78 -38.63 2.00
C GLY A 214 -36.94 -37.87 3.04
N GLU A 215 -37.37 -36.68 3.44
CA GLU A 215 -36.74 -35.98 4.56
C GLU A 215 -36.78 -36.89 5.79
N ALA A 216 -35.62 -37.16 6.40
CA ALA A 216 -35.59 -37.81 7.71
C ALA A 216 -36.33 -36.89 8.68
N ALA A 217 -37.57 -37.27 9.04
CA ALA A 217 -38.38 -36.51 9.96
C ALA A 217 -37.63 -36.42 11.30
N GLU A 218 -37.53 -35.21 11.86
CA GLU A 218 -36.93 -34.95 13.18
C GLU A 218 -37.55 -35.79 14.32
N SER A 219 -38.66 -36.50 14.07
CA SER A 219 -39.33 -37.40 15.01
C SER A 219 -38.58 -38.69 15.34
N GLU A 220 -37.49 -39.02 14.67
CA GLU A 220 -36.68 -40.22 15.01
C GLU A 220 -35.62 -39.97 16.09
N TRP A 221 -35.47 -38.73 16.58
CA TRP A 221 -34.45 -38.35 17.57
C TRP A 221 -35.00 -37.70 18.86
N ILE A 222 -36.31 -37.79 19.11
CA ILE A 222 -36.93 -37.40 20.39
C ILE A 222 -37.37 -38.62 21.18
#